data_AF-H3SPE7-F1
#
_entry.id   AF-H3SPE7-F1
#
_cell.length_a   1.000
_cell.length_b   1.000
_cell.length_c   1.000
_cell.angle_alpha   90.00
_cell.angle_beta   90.00
_cell.angle_gamma   90.00
#
_symmetry.space_group_name_H-M   'P 1'
#
loop_
_entity.id
_entity.type
_entity.pdbx_description
1 polymer ?
#
loop_
_entity_poly.entity_id
_entity_poly.type
_entity_poly.pdbx_seq_one_letter_code
_entity_poly.pdbx_strand_id
1 'polypeptide(L)'
;EALYACGEDALRGWHACRRALAGVPEERLAPFLRDGEAWLQRIAVRRLPDIALTGGDLLQAADRPAGPWLREALEAAWLAVALGDVPNERDKLRKYVEKEWKRE
;
A
#
# COMPACT_ATOMS: atom_id res chain seq x y z
N GLU A 1 9.20 -27.94 -0.90
CA GLU A 1 10.63 -27.70 -1.19
C GLU A 1 10.80 -26.56 -2.21
N ALA A 2 10.20 -25.38 -1.93
CA ALA A 2 10.08 -24.31 -2.93
C ALA A 2 11.12 -23.17 -2.76
N LEU A 3 11.65 -22.98 -1.55
CA LEU A 3 12.46 -21.80 -1.23
C LEU A 3 13.75 -21.71 -2.08
N TYR A 4 14.37 -22.85 -2.40
CA TYR A 4 15.59 -22.89 -3.23
C TYR A 4 15.32 -22.74 -4.73
N ALA A 5 14.09 -23.00 -5.19
CA ALA A 5 13.74 -22.91 -6.61
C ALA A 5 13.56 -21.44 -7.07
N CYS A 6 13.17 -20.55 -6.16
CA CYS A 6 12.87 -19.16 -6.47
C CYS A 6 14.09 -18.22 -6.38
N GLY A 7 15.22 -18.71 -5.86
CA GLY A 7 16.49 -17.99 -5.82
C GLY A 7 16.50 -16.70 -4.97
N GLU A 8 17.50 -15.86 -5.21
CA GLU A 8 17.74 -14.61 -4.46
C GLU A 8 16.62 -13.57 -4.64
N ASP A 9 16.08 -13.45 -5.85
CA ASP A 9 15.08 -12.42 -6.17
C ASP A 9 13.77 -12.61 -5.38
N ALA A 10 13.34 -13.85 -5.20
CA ALA A 10 12.17 -14.14 -4.37
C ALA A 10 12.41 -13.84 -2.89
N LEU A 11 13.62 -14.11 -2.37
CA LEU A 11 13.99 -13.75 -1.01
C LEU A 11 14.02 -12.22 -0.81
N ARG A 12 14.55 -11.48 -1.79
CA ARG A 12 14.53 -10.02 -1.78
C ARG A 12 13.11 -9.47 -1.81
N GLY A 13 12.24 -10.04 -2.65
CA GLY A 13 10.83 -9.71 -2.72
C GLY A 13 10.10 -9.95 -1.41
N TRP A 14 10.25 -11.14 -0.83
CA TRP A 14 9.70 -11.47 0.49
C TRP A 14 10.17 -10.50 1.57
N HIS A 15 11.47 -10.18 1.61
CA HIS A 15 12.01 -9.26 2.59
C HIS A 15 11.46 -7.84 2.42
N ALA A 16 11.27 -7.37 1.18
CA ALA A 16 10.63 -6.10 0.90
C ALA A 16 9.16 -6.08 1.37
N CYS A 17 8.38 -7.11 1.05
CA CYS A 17 7.00 -7.25 1.54
C CYS A 17 6.94 -7.23 3.07
N ARG A 18 7.80 -8.00 3.74
CA ARG A 18 7.86 -8.05 5.21
C ARG A 18 8.15 -6.68 5.82
N ARG A 19 9.02 -5.88 5.21
CA ARG A 19 9.31 -4.51 5.67
C ARG A 19 8.12 -3.57 5.47
N ALA A 20 7.46 -3.64 4.32
CA ALA A 20 6.30 -2.80 4.01
C ALA A 20 5.11 -3.10 4.91
N LEU A 21 4.96 -4.35 5.35
CA LEU A 21 3.88 -4.81 6.23
C LEU A 21 4.26 -4.75 7.71
N ALA A 22 5.44 -4.22 8.05
CA ALA A 22 5.87 -4.09 9.44
C ALA A 22 4.92 -3.18 10.21
N GLY A 23 4.35 -3.69 11.32
CA GLY A 23 3.37 -2.96 12.13
C GLY A 23 1.91 -3.08 11.67
N VAL A 24 1.65 -3.74 10.54
CA VAL A 24 0.27 -4.11 10.17
C VAL A 24 -0.18 -5.27 11.07
N PRO A 25 -1.33 -5.16 11.77
CA PRO A 25 -1.86 -6.24 12.61
C PRO A 25 -2.03 -7.53 11.83
N GLU A 26 -1.69 -8.67 12.44
CA GLU A 26 -1.72 -9.99 11.79
C GLU A 26 -3.12 -10.33 11.26
N GLU A 27 -4.18 -9.88 11.94
CA GLU A 27 -5.57 -10.11 11.54
C GLU A 27 -5.88 -9.50 10.16
N ARG A 28 -5.21 -8.39 9.82
CA ARG A 28 -5.33 -7.73 8.51
C ARG A 28 -4.51 -8.45 7.43
N LEU A 29 -3.45 -9.15 7.83
CA LEU A 29 -2.58 -9.91 6.92
C LEU A 29 -3.05 -11.35 6.71
N ALA A 30 -3.77 -11.93 7.66
CA ALA A 30 -4.13 -13.34 7.66
C ALA A 30 -4.88 -13.82 6.40
N PRO A 31 -5.82 -13.05 5.80
CA PRO A 31 -6.45 -13.44 4.54
C PRO A 31 -5.45 -13.51 3.37
N PHE A 32 -4.49 -12.58 3.31
CA PHE A 32 -3.44 -12.58 2.30
C PHE A 32 -2.47 -13.75 2.48
N LEU A 33 -2.06 -14.06 3.71
CA LEU A 33 -1.11 -15.13 3.98
C LEU A 33 -1.70 -16.52 3.72
N ARG A 34 -3.01 -16.69 3.93
CA ARG A 34 -3.72 -17.96 3.66
C ARG A 34 -4.11 -18.13 2.20
N ASP A 35 -4.65 -17.08 1.59
CA ASP A 35 -5.30 -17.14 0.27
C ASP A 35 -4.57 -16.28 -0.78
N GLY A 36 -3.26 -16.08 -0.62
CA GLY A 36 -2.47 -15.09 -1.37
C GLY A 36 -2.62 -15.14 -2.89
N GLU A 37 -2.68 -16.34 -3.48
CA GLU A 37 -2.91 -16.52 -4.92
C GLU A 37 -4.29 -15.96 -5.34
N ALA A 38 -5.34 -16.33 -4.61
CA ALA A 38 -6.70 -15.85 -4.88
C ALA A 38 -6.84 -14.35 -4.59
N TRP A 39 -6.15 -13.85 -3.57
CA TRP A 39 -6.06 -12.42 -3.30
C TRP A 39 -5.39 -11.66 -4.45
N LEU A 40 -4.25 -12.13 -4.97
CA LEU A 40 -3.55 -11.53 -6.11
C LEU A 40 -4.38 -11.45 -7.39
N GLN A 41 -5.38 -12.34 -7.55
CA GLN A 41 -6.35 -12.28 -8.64
C GLN A 41 -7.44 -11.22 -8.43
N ARG A 42 -7.68 -10.79 -7.17
CA ARG A 42 -8.78 -9.91 -6.77
C ARG A 42 -8.35 -8.51 -6.36
N ILE A 43 -7.06 -8.23 -6.18
CA ILE A 43 -6.58 -6.90 -5.77
C ILE A 43 -7.01 -5.82 -6.76
N ALA A 44 -7.51 -4.71 -6.23
CA ALA A 44 -8.01 -3.59 -7.03
C ALA A 44 -6.89 -2.78 -7.71
N VAL A 45 -5.68 -2.80 -7.14
CA VAL A 45 -4.49 -2.11 -7.63
C VAL A 45 -3.28 -3.02 -7.52
N ARG A 46 -2.42 -3.04 -8.55
CA ARG A 46 -1.23 -3.91 -8.58
C ARG A 46 0.06 -3.14 -8.32
N ARG A 47 0.06 -1.84 -8.60
CA ARG A 47 1.22 -0.95 -8.51
C ARG A 47 0.78 0.41 -8.02
N LEU A 48 1.74 1.20 -7.53
CA LEU A 48 1.51 2.56 -7.07
C LEU A 48 0.79 3.44 -8.11
N PRO A 49 1.14 3.41 -9.42
CA PRO A 49 0.44 4.22 -10.42
C PRO A 49 -1.02 3.84 -10.68
N ASP A 50 -1.49 2.69 -10.15
CA ASP A 50 -2.85 2.22 -10.37
C ASP A 50 -3.87 2.88 -9.40
N ILE A 51 -3.40 3.62 -8.37
CA ILE A 51 -4.32 4.34 -7.47
C ILE A 51 -4.88 5.61 -8.11
N ALA A 52 -6.12 5.94 -7.78
CA ALA A 52 -6.83 7.13 -8.28
C ALA A 52 -6.40 8.45 -7.58
N LEU A 53 -5.22 8.48 -6.98
CA LEU A 53 -4.67 9.60 -6.22
C LEU A 53 -3.26 9.92 -6.72
N THR A 54 -3.01 11.19 -7.06
CA THR A 54 -1.69 11.64 -7.50
C THR A 54 -1.00 12.51 -6.45
N GLY A 55 0.32 12.70 -6.58
CA GLY A 55 1.05 13.65 -5.74
C GLY A 55 0.55 15.10 -5.90
N GLY A 56 0.06 15.46 -7.10
CA GLY A 56 -0.56 16.77 -7.35
C GLY A 56 -1.85 16.97 -6.56
N ASP A 57 -2.67 15.91 -6.44
CA ASP A 57 -3.89 15.95 -5.62
C ASP A 57 -3.58 16.21 -4.14
N LEU A 58 -2.52 15.59 -3.63
CA LEU A 58 -2.06 15.77 -2.26
C LEU A 58 -1.46 17.16 -2.03
N LEU A 59 -0.63 17.65 -2.97
CA LEU A 59 -0.04 18.99 -2.88
C LEU A 59 -1.09 20.10 -2.90
N GLN A 60 -2.15 19.95 -3.68
CA GLN A 60 -3.25 20.93 -3.69
C GLN A 60 -4.07 20.90 -2.39
N ALA A 61 -4.11 19.75 -1.70
CA ALA A 61 -4.85 19.59 -0.46
C ALA A 61 -4.05 20.00 0.78
N ALA A 62 -2.71 19.91 0.70
CA ALA A 62 -1.84 20.05 1.86
C ALA A 62 -1.18 21.43 1.92
N ASP A 63 -1.17 22.04 3.10
CA ASP A 63 -0.45 23.30 3.36
C ASP A 63 1.03 23.03 3.69
N ARG A 64 1.69 22.19 2.87
CA ARG A 64 3.12 21.87 3.02
C ARG A 64 3.78 21.70 1.65
N PRO A 65 5.07 22.08 1.52
CA PRO A 65 5.78 21.95 0.26
C PRO A 65 6.00 20.48 -0.14
N ALA A 66 6.29 20.27 -1.42
CA ALA A 66 6.67 18.97 -1.94
C ALA A 66 7.89 18.40 -1.21
N GLY A 67 7.86 17.10 -0.91
CA GLY A 67 8.94 16.41 -0.20
C GLY A 67 8.72 14.89 -0.12
N PRO A 68 9.62 14.18 0.59
CA PRO A 68 9.59 12.71 0.70
C PRO A 68 8.25 12.13 1.16
N TRP A 69 7.54 12.87 2.02
CA TRP A 69 6.22 12.53 2.55
C TRP A 69 5.16 12.24 1.48
N LEU A 70 5.26 12.83 0.27
CA LEU A 70 4.31 12.56 -0.81
C LEU A 70 4.38 11.09 -1.22
N ARG A 71 5.60 10.55 -1.33
CA ARG A 71 5.81 9.16 -1.68
C ARG A 71 5.24 8.25 -0.60
N GLU A 72 5.57 8.52 0.65
CA GLU A 72 5.10 7.76 1.81
C GLU A 72 3.56 7.77 1.90
N ALA A 73 2.94 8.93 1.67
CA ALA A 73 1.48 9.08 1.64
C ALA A 73 0.82 8.29 0.50
N LEU A 74 1.40 8.32 -0.70
CA LEU A 74 0.90 7.56 -1.84
C LEU A 74 1.10 6.05 -1.62
N GLU A 75 2.22 5.62 -1.04
CA GLU A 75 2.49 4.22 -0.70
C GLU A 75 1.52 3.71 0.38
N ALA A 76 1.22 4.52 1.40
CA ALA A 76 0.23 4.20 2.42
C ALA A 76 -1.19 4.10 1.83
N ALA A 77 -1.57 5.04 0.96
CA ALA A 77 -2.86 5.00 0.26
C ALA A 77 -2.98 3.76 -0.65
N TRP A 78 -1.92 3.43 -1.40
CA TRP A 78 -1.87 2.21 -2.21
C TRP A 78 -2.04 0.95 -1.38
N LEU A 79 -1.34 0.85 -0.25
CA LEU A 79 -1.45 -0.30 0.63
C LEU A 79 -2.87 -0.44 1.18
N ALA A 80 -3.51 0.65 1.59
CA ALA A 80 -4.90 0.63 2.06
C ALA A 80 -5.89 0.18 0.98
N VAL A 81 -5.68 0.54 -0.29
CA VAL A 81 -6.51 0.05 -1.41
C VAL A 81 -6.24 -1.42 -1.69
N ALA A 82 -4.97 -1.83 -1.69
CA ALA A 82 -4.58 -3.22 -1.93
C ALA A 82 -5.15 -4.17 -0.85
N LEU A 83 -5.19 -3.70 0.40
CA LEU A 83 -5.79 -4.40 1.53
C LEU A 83 -7.33 -4.30 1.57
N GLY A 84 -7.93 -3.44 0.74
CA GLY A 84 -9.38 -3.26 0.65
C GLY A 84 -10.00 -2.38 1.74
N ASP A 85 -9.20 -1.63 2.50
CA ASP A 85 -9.68 -0.74 3.56
C ASP A 85 -10.33 0.52 3.00
N VAL A 86 -9.84 0.98 1.85
CA VAL A 86 -10.30 2.20 1.18
C VAL A 86 -10.56 1.88 -0.29
N PRO A 87 -11.72 2.26 -0.86
CA PRO A 87 -11.96 2.09 -2.29
C PRO A 87 -10.98 2.95 -3.11
N ASN A 88 -10.65 2.51 -4.32
CA ASN A 88 -9.77 3.22 -5.24
C ASN A 88 -10.45 4.46 -5.86
N GLU A 89 -10.85 5.41 -5.02
CA GLU A 89 -11.54 6.63 -5.38
C GLU A 89 -10.76 7.84 -4.85
N ARG A 90 -10.48 8.80 -5.73
CA ARG A 90 -9.65 9.97 -5.41
C ARG A 90 -9.99 10.65 -4.09
N ASP A 91 -11.27 10.97 -3.89
CA ASP A 91 -11.72 11.73 -2.72
C ASP A 91 -11.69 10.89 -1.43
N LYS A 92 -11.87 9.57 -1.54
CA LYS A 92 -11.77 8.64 -0.40
C LYS A 92 -10.31 8.49 0.03
N LEU A 93 -9.40 8.35 -0.93
CA LEU A 93 -7.97 8.26 -0.69
C LEU A 93 -7.40 9.55 -0.12
N ARG A 94 -7.81 10.71 -0.63
CA ARG A 94 -7.43 12.01 -0.08
C ARG A 94 -7.80 12.12 1.40
N LYS A 95 -9.06 11.80 1.74
CA LYS A 95 -9.53 11.81 3.14
C LYS A 95 -8.81 10.80 4.02
N TYR A 96 -8.41 9.65 3.48
CA TYR A 96 -7.63 8.66 4.21
C TYR A 96 -6.24 9.22 4.57
N VAL A 97 -5.52 9.76 3.60
CA VAL A 97 -4.19 10.35 3.81
C VAL A 97 -4.27 11.52 4.80
N GLU A 98 -5.25 12.42 4.67
CA GLU A 98 -5.46 13.53 5.60
C GLU A 98 -5.69 13.07 7.05
N LYS A 99 -6.32 11.90 7.25
CA LYS A 99 -6.56 11.36 8.58
C LYS A 99 -5.30 10.75 9.17
N GLU A 100 -4.57 9.95 8.40
CA GLU A 100 -3.35 9.29 8.87
C GLU A 100 -2.30 10.33 9.30
N TRP A 101 -2.13 11.39 8.51
CA TRP A 101 -1.17 12.46 8.81
C TRP A 101 -1.61 13.46 9.88
N LYS A 102 -2.88 13.46 10.31
CA LYS A 102 -3.34 14.23 11.48
C LYS A 102 -3.12 13.49 12.80
N ARG A 103 -2.78 12.20 12.74
CA ARG A 103 -2.55 11.34 13.91
C ARG A 103 -1.07 11.27 14.31
N GLU A 104 -0.18 11.71 13.42
CA GLU A 104 1.24 12.00 13.71
C GLU A 104 1.43 13.42 14.23
#